data_AF-I7GKV9-F1
#
_entry.id   AF-I7GKV9-F1
#
_cell.length_a   1.000
_cell.length_b   1.000
_cell.length_c   1.000
_cell.angle_alpha   90.00
_cell.angle_beta   90.00
_cell.angle_gamma   90.00
#
_symmetry.space_group_name_H-M   'P 1'
#
loop_
_entity.id
_entity.type
_entity.pdbx_description
1 polymer ?
#
loop_
_entity_poly.entity_id
_entity_poly.type
_entity_poly.pdbx_seq_one_letter_code
_entity_poly.pdbx_strand_id
1 'polypeptide(L)'
;MQRTPIRYSMKQSTPGHIIIRFSKVKMKEKMLRAARGQGQFAYKGKPIRLTADLPAETLQVRRDWGTNSTFLRKEFPTQNFISGQTKLHK
;
A
#
# COMPACT_ATOMS: atom_id res chain seq x y z
N MET A 1 1.68 -22.24 -5.83
CA MET A 1 1.06 -21.13 -5.06
C MET A 1 0.76 -21.65 -3.66
N GLN A 2 1.12 -20.92 -2.61
CA GLN A 2 0.87 -21.35 -1.22
C GLN A 2 -0.30 -20.53 -0.66
N ARG A 3 -1.35 -21.22 -0.18
CA ARG A 3 -2.47 -20.57 0.50
C ARG A 3 -2.21 -20.57 1.99
N THR A 4 -2.40 -19.41 2.62
CA THR A 4 -2.30 -19.26 4.07
C THR A 4 -3.68 -18.88 4.58
N PRO A 5 -4.36 -19.77 5.32
CA PRO A 5 -3.87 -21.03 5.89
C PRO A 5 -3.91 -22.21 4.90
N ILE A 6 -3.00 -23.18 5.10
CA ILE A 6 -2.91 -24.44 4.34
C ILE A 6 -4.17 -25.31 4.54
N ARG A 7 -4.93 -25.06 5.62
CA ARG A 7 -6.20 -25.71 5.95
C ARG A 7 -7.33 -24.68 5.90
N TYR A 8 -8.48 -25.06 5.33
CA TYR A 8 -9.70 -24.26 5.39
C TYR A 8 -10.19 -24.24 6.85
N SER A 9 -9.98 -23.14 7.56
CA SER A 9 -10.55 -22.97 8.90
C SER A 9 -12.00 -22.52 8.74
N MET A 10 -12.97 -23.31 9.24
CA MET A 10 -14.39 -22.94 9.22
C MET A 10 -14.72 -21.72 10.11
N LYS A 11 -13.76 -21.21 10.88
CA LYS A 11 -13.94 -20.07 11.80
C LYS A 11 -13.88 -18.70 11.11
N GLN A 12 -13.44 -18.63 9.85
CA GLN A 12 -13.28 -17.37 9.12
C GLN A 12 -14.25 -17.33 7.92
N SER A 13 -15.23 -16.43 7.96
CA SER A 13 -16.22 -16.21 6.88
C SER A 13 -15.59 -15.55 5.65
N THR A 14 -14.47 -14.83 5.83
CA THR A 14 -13.71 -14.24 4.73
C THR A 14 -12.74 -15.24 4.10
N PRO A 15 -12.61 -15.26 2.77
CA PRO A 15 -11.57 -16.06 2.11
C PRO A 15 -10.18 -15.66 2.63
N GLY A 16 -9.38 -16.65 3.02
CA GLY A 16 -8.01 -16.43 3.49
C GLY A 16 -7.11 -15.75 2.45
N HIS A 17 -6.04 -15.11 2.91
CA HIS A 17 -5.08 -14.41 2.04
C HIS A 17 -4.24 -15.41 1.21
N ILE A 18 -4.06 -15.13 -0.07
CA ILE A 18 -3.19 -15.93 -0.95
C ILE A 18 -1.80 -15.30 -0.97
N ILE A 19 -0.78 -16.06 -0.54
CA ILE A 19 0.61 -15.60 -0.57
C ILE A 19 1.28 -16.09 -1.85
N ILE A 20 1.65 -15.13 -2.70
CA ILE A 20 2.36 -15.39 -3.96
C ILE A 20 3.84 -15.06 -3.75
N ARG A 21 4.70 -16.07 -3.82
CA ARG A 21 6.16 -15.89 -3.80
C ARG A 21 6.65 -15.65 -5.22
N PHE A 22 7.23 -14.48 -5.46
CA PHE A 22 7.86 -14.13 -6.73
C PHE A 22 9.35 -14.49 -6.69
N SER A 23 9.88 -15.03 -7.79
CA SER A 23 11.32 -15.27 -7.94
C SER A 23 12.11 -13.97 -8.14
N LYS A 24 11.49 -12.95 -8.73
CA LYS A 24 12.12 -11.64 -9.01
C LYS A 24 11.38 -10.52 -8.26
N VAL A 25 12.09 -9.82 -7.38
CA VAL A 25 11.55 -8.68 -6.61
C VAL A 25 11.08 -7.55 -7.54
N LYS A 26 11.82 -7.29 -8.62
CA LYS A 26 11.45 -6.30 -9.65
C LYS A 26 10.05 -6.52 -10.22
N MET A 27 9.62 -7.78 -10.37
CA MET A 27 8.30 -8.11 -10.90
C MET A 27 7.20 -7.87 -9.86
N LYS A 28 7.44 -8.27 -8.60
CA LYS A 28 6.56 -7.98 -7.45
C LYS A 28 6.31 -6.48 -7.32
N GLU A 29 7.36 -5.67 -7.39
CA GLU A 29 7.25 -4.21 -7.25
C GLU A 29 6.48 -3.56 -8.40
N LYS A 30 6.74 -3.95 -9.65
CA LYS A 30 5.98 -3.44 -10.80
C LYS A 30 4.49 -3.75 -10.69
N MET A 31 4.15 -4.97 -10.30
CA MET A 31 2.75 -5.37 -10.10
C MET A 31 2.08 -4.56 -8.98
N LEU A 32 2.75 -4.39 -7.84
CA LEU A 32 2.21 -3.60 -6.73
C LEU A 32 2.09 -2.12 -7.07
N ARG A 33 2.98 -1.57 -7.90
CA ARG A 33 2.88 -0.19 -8.40
C ARG A 33 1.68 -0.02 -9.32
N ALA A 34 1.47 -0.96 -10.25
CA ALA A 34 0.29 -0.99 -11.10
C ALA A 34 -1.00 -1.11 -10.27
N ALA A 35 -0.99 -1.95 -9.22
CA ALA A 35 -2.09 -2.09 -8.27
C ALA A 35 -2.50 -0.78 -7.60
N ARG A 36 -1.53 0.06 -7.24
CA ARG A 36 -1.80 1.37 -6.63
C ARG A 36 -2.36 2.39 -7.62
N GLY A 37 -1.87 2.38 -8.86
CA GLY A 37 -2.29 3.33 -9.88
C GLY A 37 -3.70 3.07 -10.42
N GLN A 38 -4.09 1.80 -10.54
CA GLN A 38 -5.35 1.40 -11.18
C GLN A 38 -6.55 1.38 -10.22
N GLY A 39 -6.32 1.50 -8.90
CA GLY A 39 -7.36 1.62 -7.86
C GLY A 39 -8.14 0.34 -7.57
N GLN A 40 -8.56 -0.42 -8.59
CA GLN A 40 -9.36 -1.63 -8.45
C GLN A 40 -8.88 -2.73 -9.39
N PHE A 41 -8.38 -3.82 -8.82
CA PHE A 41 -8.14 -5.07 -9.55
C PHE A 41 -9.41 -5.91 -9.48
N ALA A 42 -9.83 -6.54 -10.57
CA ALA A 42 -11.00 -7.42 -10.57
C ALA A 42 -10.65 -8.80 -11.11
N TYR A 43 -11.18 -9.84 -10.47
CA TYR A 43 -11.12 -11.22 -10.96
C TYR A 43 -12.52 -11.78 -11.00
N LYS A 44 -12.94 -12.26 -12.18
CA LYS A 44 -14.31 -12.75 -12.41
C LYS A 44 -15.38 -11.74 -11.94
N GLY A 45 -15.16 -10.46 -12.22
CA GLY A 45 -16.07 -9.37 -11.83
C GLY A 45 -16.04 -8.99 -10.35
N LYS A 46 -15.22 -9.64 -9.51
CA LYS A 46 -15.10 -9.30 -8.08
C LYS A 46 -13.84 -8.48 -7.81
N PRO A 47 -13.91 -7.38 -7.05
CA PRO A 47 -12.74 -6.60 -6.70
C PRO A 47 -11.78 -7.41 -5.81
N ILE A 48 -10.49 -7.31 -6.11
CA ILE A 48 -9.38 -7.94 -5.41
C ILE A 48 -8.38 -6.86 -5.01
N ARG A 49 -7.78 -7.02 -3.83
CA ARG A 49 -6.73 -6.13 -3.33
C ARG A 49 -5.39 -6.87 -3.35
N LEU A 50 -4.39 -6.23 -3.94
CA LEU A 50 -3.01 -6.72 -3.94
C LEU A 50 -2.19 -5.89 -2.95
N THR A 51 -1.64 -6.55 -1.93
CA THR A 51 -0.87 -5.91 -0.87
C THR A 51 0.49 -6.59 -0.73
N ALA A 52 1.52 -5.84 -0.37
CA ALA A 52 2.81 -6.41 -0.03
C ALA A 52 2.72 -7.16 1.31
N ASP A 53 3.17 -8.40 1.33
CA ASP A 53 3.42 -9.15 2.57
C ASP A 53 4.67 -8.58 3.24
N LEU A 54 4.49 -8.02 4.44
CA LEU A 54 5.51 -7.34 5.24
C LEU A 54 5.46 -7.89 6.67
N PRO A 55 6.61 -7.99 7.35
CA PRO A 55 6.63 -8.46 8.74
C PRO A 55 5.89 -7.48 9.66
N ALA A 56 5.40 -7.99 10.77
CA ALA A 56 4.54 -7.24 11.69
C ALA A 56 5.20 -5.95 12.20
N GLU A 57 6.49 -6.00 12.50
CA GLU A 57 7.28 -4.85 12.95
C GLU A 57 7.31 -3.73 11.89
N THR A 58 7.58 -4.07 10.62
CA THR A 58 7.54 -3.09 9.53
C THR A 58 6.13 -2.56 9.27
N LEU A 59 5.09 -3.38 9.48
CA LEU A 59 3.70 -2.92 9.37
C LEU A 59 3.36 -1.91 10.46
N GLN A 60 3.87 -2.09 11.68
CA GLN A 60 3.63 -1.17 12.79
C GLN A 60 4.27 0.19 12.52
N VAL A 61 5.55 0.23 12.17
CA VAL A 61 6.26 1.47 11.79
C VAL A 61 5.54 2.21 10.65
N ARG A 62 4.97 1.49 9.68
CA ARG A 62 4.18 2.10 8.59
C ARG A 62 2.85 2.71 9.05
N ARG A 63 2.18 2.10 10.03
CA ARG A 63 0.93 2.64 10.59
C ARG A 63 1.24 3.92 11.36
N ASP A 64 2.30 3.90 12.16
CA ASP A 64 2.75 5.06 12.94
C ASP A 64 3.17 6.21 12.00
N TRP A 65 3.88 5.88 10.91
CA TRP A 65 4.17 6.84 9.84
C TRP A 65 2.89 7.39 9.18
N GLY A 66 1.85 6.56 9.01
CA GLY A 66 0.55 7.00 8.48
C GLY A 66 -0.05 8.13 9.33
N THR A 67 -0.04 7.98 10.66
CA THR A 67 -0.52 9.00 11.60
C THR A 67 0.31 10.28 11.50
N ASN A 68 1.65 10.17 11.53
CA ASN A 68 2.55 11.32 11.40
C ASN A 68 2.44 12.01 10.04
N SER A 69 2.25 11.25 8.95
CA SER A 69 2.09 11.80 7.60
C SER A 69 0.77 12.55 7.45
N THR A 70 -0.29 12.10 8.12
CA THR A 70 -1.59 12.80 8.13
C THR A 70 -1.47 14.10 8.90
N PHE A 71 -0.75 14.10 10.03
CA PHE A 71 -0.42 15.30 10.78
C PHE A 71 0.38 16.30 9.93
N LEU A 72 1.49 15.89 9.31
CA LEU A 72 2.29 16.74 8.43
C LEU A 72 1.50 17.28 7.24
N ARG A 73 0.59 16.47 6.66
CA ARG A 73 -0.28 16.90 5.55
C ARG A 73 -1.33 17.92 5.98
N LYS A 74 -1.79 17.84 7.23
CA LYS A 74 -2.77 18.77 7.80
C LYS A 74 -2.12 20.08 8.24
N GLU A 75 -0.92 20.00 8.82
CA GLU A 75 -0.15 21.14 9.33
C GLU A 75 0.53 21.93 8.20
N PHE A 76 1.04 21.23 7.18
CA PHE A 76 1.67 21.84 6.00
C PHE A 76 0.90 21.46 4.73
N PRO A 77 -0.28 22.06 4.47
CA PRO A 77 -0.97 21.86 3.21
C PRO A 77 -0.08 22.38 2.07
N THR A 78 0.02 21.61 0.99
CA THR A 78 0.88 21.83 -0.19
C THR A 78 0.70 23.19 -0.89
N GLN A 79 -0.24 24.03 -0.44
CA GLN A 79 -0.35 25.44 -0.84
C GLN A 79 0.86 26.29 -0.40
N ASN A 80 1.54 25.92 0.69
CA ASN A 80 2.66 26.71 1.23
C ASN A 80 4.01 26.41 0.58
N PHE A 81 4.09 25.45 -0.36
CA PHE A 81 5.36 25.06 -0.99
C PHE A 81 5.73 25.94 -2.21
N ILE A 82 4.78 26.67 -2.79
CA ILE A 82 5.00 27.46 -4.02
C ILE A 82 5.25 28.95 -3.74
N SER A 83 4.92 29.47 -2.55
CA SER A 83 4.97 30.92 -2.28
C SER A 83 6.35 31.48 -1.89
N GLY A 84 7.39 30.64 -1.75
CA GLY A 84 8.72 31.06 -1.29
C GLY A 84 9.64 31.66 -2.35
N GLN A 85 9.22 31.79 -3.62
CA GLN A 85 10.04 32.32 -4.71
C GLN A 85 9.44 33.63 -5.23
N THR A 86 9.50 34.71 -4.44
CA THR A 86 9.46 36.06 -5.02
C THR A 86 10.49 36.97 -4.34
N LYS A 87 11.17 37.75 -5.18
CA LYS A 87 11.98 38.95 -4.92
C LYS A 87 13.48 38.72 -4.66
N LEU A 88 14.25 38.75 -5.76
CA LEU A 88 15.54 39.44 -5.80
C LEU A 88 15.41 40.64 -6.75
N HIS A 89 15.71 41.81 -6.20
CA HIS A 89 15.55 43.15 -6.76
C HIS A 89 16.49 43.42 -7.97
N LYS A 90 16.06 44.31 -8.86
CA LYS A 90 16.93 45.23 -9.61
C LYS A 90 16.46 46.65 -9.36
#